data_AF-A0A811THT5-F1
#
_entry.id   AF-A0A811THT5-F1
#
_cell.length_a   1.000
_cell.length_b   1.000
_cell.length_c   1.000
_cell.angle_alpha   90.00
_cell.angle_beta   90.00
_cell.angle_gamma   90.00
#
_symmetry.space_group_name_H-M   'P 1'
#
loop_
_entity.id
_entity.type
_entity.pdbx_description
1 polymer ?
#
loop_
_entity_poly.entity_id
_entity_poly.type
_entity_poly.pdbx_seq_one_letter_code
_entity_poly.pdbx_strand_id
1 'polypeptide(L)'
;MVHPLTRENSLDNTGDGLPDITFNLTEGSDFEVFVYPKGAGSENMSRLAMLKPSQNEEIKRFVIETVFDAGGMPCPPIIVGVGIGGSFDLASRLSKKAALRPLDEMNDFEQELCDAVNTLGIGAMGLGGDTTALAVHVNTAHCHTASLPVAVNIQCWANRRAHKKFV
;
A
#
# COMPACT_ATOMS: atom_id res chain seq x y z
N MET A 1 -16.89 13.00 2.82
CA MET A 1 -16.95 11.52 2.79
C MET A 1 -18.39 11.10 2.64
N VAL A 2 -18.67 9.81 2.48
CA VAL A 2 -20.05 9.32 2.24
C VAL A 2 -20.38 8.21 3.21
N HIS A 3 -21.52 8.31 3.90
CA HIS A 3 -21.99 7.27 4.82
C HIS A 3 -22.20 5.95 4.04
N PRO A 4 -21.65 4.82 4.51
CA PRO A 4 -21.51 3.62 3.68
C PRO A 4 -22.85 2.98 3.28
N LEU A 5 -23.91 3.12 4.08
CA LEU A 5 -25.23 2.51 3.80
C LEU A 5 -26.19 3.49 3.10
N THR A 6 -26.43 4.66 3.70
CA THR A 6 -27.37 5.69 3.18
C THR A 6 -26.85 6.44 1.96
N ARG A 7 -25.53 6.43 1.73
CA ARG A 7 -24.86 7.21 0.68
C ARG A 7 -24.97 8.73 0.80
N GLU A 8 -25.38 9.22 1.97
CA GLU A 8 -25.39 10.65 2.27
C GLU A 8 -23.96 11.18 2.41
N ASN A 9 -23.71 12.35 1.81
CA ASN A 9 -22.40 13.00 1.83
C ASN A 9 -22.28 13.88 3.08
N SER A 10 -21.13 13.83 3.74
CA SER A 10 -20.81 14.69 4.91
C SER A 10 -20.63 16.17 4.56
N LEU A 11 -20.44 16.49 3.27
CA LEU A 11 -20.22 17.83 2.69
C LEU A 11 -18.93 18.56 3.09
N ASP A 12 -18.11 17.97 3.95
CA ASP A 12 -16.90 18.57 4.51
C ASP A 12 -15.64 17.72 4.35
N ASN A 13 -15.75 16.58 3.64
CA ASN A 13 -14.70 15.60 3.49
C ASN A 13 -14.20 14.93 4.80
N THR A 14 -14.98 15.03 5.88
CA THR A 14 -14.82 14.27 7.14
C THR A 14 -15.99 13.31 7.34
N GLY A 15 -16.14 12.72 8.53
CA GLY A 15 -17.30 11.92 8.92
C GLY A 15 -16.97 11.03 10.11
N ASP A 16 -17.97 10.29 10.62
CA ASP A 16 -17.75 9.37 11.73
C ASP A 16 -16.62 8.38 11.41
N GLY A 17 -15.59 8.37 12.27
CA GLY A 17 -14.38 7.55 12.11
C GLY A 17 -13.35 8.10 11.12
N LEU A 18 -13.51 9.33 10.61
CA LEU A 18 -12.59 9.95 9.64
C LEU A 18 -12.22 11.40 10.01
N PRO A 19 -10.95 11.80 9.85
CA PRO A 19 -9.83 11.03 9.33
C PRO A 19 -9.40 9.87 10.27
N ASP A 20 -8.90 8.78 9.68
CA ASP A 20 -8.25 7.71 10.45
C ASP A 20 -6.90 8.21 10.97
N ILE A 21 -6.72 8.17 12.28
CA ILE A 21 -5.49 8.61 12.94
C ILE A 21 -4.87 7.39 13.62
N THR A 22 -3.66 7.05 13.17
CA THR A 22 -2.89 5.97 13.77
C THR A 22 -1.73 6.53 14.57
N PHE A 23 -1.53 6.00 15.78
CA PHE A 23 -0.42 6.35 16.65
C PHE A 23 0.60 5.21 16.63
N ASN A 24 1.88 5.57 16.53
CA ASN A 24 2.99 4.65 16.74
C ASN A 24 3.82 5.21 17.90
N LEU A 25 3.72 4.58 19.07
CA LEU A 25 4.47 5.01 20.24
C LEU A 25 5.90 4.49 20.12
N THR A 26 6.85 5.40 20.18
CA THR A 26 8.29 5.11 20.16
C THR A 26 8.93 5.67 21.41
N GLU A 27 10.12 5.16 21.77
CA GLU A 27 10.93 5.77 22.82
C GLU A 27 11.47 7.14 22.37
N GLY A 28 11.71 8.04 23.33
CA GLY A 28 12.25 9.38 23.08
C GLY A 28 11.23 10.51 23.24
N SER A 29 11.65 11.73 22.89
CA SER A 29 10.84 12.96 22.96
C SER A 29 10.42 13.51 21.60
N ASP A 30 10.89 12.90 20.51
CA ASP A 30 10.59 13.30 19.14
C ASP A 30 9.12 12.99 18.81
N PHE A 31 8.53 13.82 17.94
CA PHE A 31 7.18 13.62 17.43
C PHE A 31 7.17 13.73 15.91
N GLU A 32 6.56 12.77 15.23
CA GLU A 32 6.49 12.75 13.77
C GLU A 32 5.04 12.66 13.29
N VAL A 33 4.71 13.45 12.28
CA VAL A 33 3.39 13.46 11.64
C VAL A 33 3.53 13.14 10.17
N PHE A 34 2.82 12.11 9.73
CA PHE A 34 2.57 11.82 8.32
C PHE A 34 1.12 12.13 7.99
N VAL A 35 0.89 12.91 6.93
CA VAL A 35 -0.43 13.17 6.37
C VAL A 35 -0.50 12.49 5.02
N TYR A 36 -1.51 11.65 4.81
CA TYR A 36 -1.62 10.81 3.62
C TYR A 36 -3.01 10.87 2.97
N PRO A 37 -3.33 11.92 2.18
CA PRO A 37 -4.60 12.04 1.47
C PRO A 37 -4.74 11.01 0.34
N LYS A 38 -5.34 9.87 0.66
CA LYS A 38 -5.49 8.76 -0.26
C LYS A 38 -6.61 8.98 -1.29
N GLY A 39 -6.36 8.65 -2.55
CA GLY A 39 -7.37 8.63 -3.60
C GLY A 39 -8.12 7.30 -3.64
N ALA A 40 -9.45 7.35 -3.82
CA ALA A 40 -10.27 6.14 -3.86
C ALA A 40 -9.90 5.19 -5.01
N GLY A 41 -9.51 5.73 -6.17
CA GLY A 41 -9.13 4.92 -7.33
C GLY A 41 -7.96 3.97 -7.07
N SER A 42 -7.01 4.36 -6.21
CA SER A 42 -5.89 3.49 -5.81
C SER A 42 -6.16 2.72 -4.52
N GLU A 43 -6.91 3.30 -3.57
CA GLU A 43 -7.32 2.56 -2.37
C GLU A 43 -8.17 1.32 -2.73
N ASN A 44 -9.11 1.47 -3.67
CA ASN A 44 -9.99 0.37 -4.11
C ASN A 44 -9.26 -0.75 -4.88
N MET A 45 -8.02 -0.50 -5.34
CA MET A 45 -7.19 -1.48 -6.04
C MET A 45 -6.22 -2.20 -5.08
N SER A 46 -6.25 -1.85 -3.80
CA SER A 46 -5.47 -2.52 -2.76
C SER A 46 -6.13 -3.84 -2.37
N ARG A 47 -5.33 -4.87 -2.05
CA ARG A 47 -5.82 -6.20 -1.69
C ARG A 47 -5.16 -6.71 -0.42
N LEU A 48 -5.89 -7.56 0.32
CA LEU A 48 -5.35 -8.31 1.43
C LEU A 48 -5.75 -9.78 1.27
N ALA A 49 -4.82 -10.68 1.57
CA ALA A 49 -5.02 -12.11 1.60
C ALA A 49 -4.46 -12.72 2.89
N MET A 50 -5.12 -13.79 3.35
CA MET A 50 -4.62 -14.63 4.43
C MET A 50 -4.05 -15.90 3.79
N LEU A 51 -2.77 -15.86 3.43
CA LEU A 51 -2.09 -17.01 2.86
C LEU A 51 -1.85 -18.08 3.94
N LYS A 52 -1.70 -19.33 3.50
CA LYS A 52 -1.22 -20.40 4.37
C LYS A 52 0.28 -20.21 4.61
N PRO A 53 0.81 -20.62 5.78
CA PRO A 53 2.25 -20.57 6.05
C PRO A 53 3.12 -21.27 5.00
N SER A 54 2.59 -22.31 4.36
CA SER A 54 3.26 -23.06 3.27
C SER A 54 3.27 -22.34 1.92
N GLN A 55 2.70 -21.14 1.82
CA GLN A 55 2.56 -20.35 0.59
C GLN A 55 3.43 -19.09 0.62
N ASN A 56 4.54 -19.10 1.36
CA ASN A 56 5.49 -17.99 1.40
C ASN A 56 6.01 -17.60 0.00
N GLU A 57 6.24 -18.58 -0.88
CA GLU A 57 6.66 -18.32 -2.27
C GLU A 57 5.56 -17.67 -3.11
N GLU A 58 4.28 -17.79 -2.73
CA GLU A 58 3.15 -17.18 -3.44
C GLU A 58 2.99 -15.68 -3.14
N ILE A 59 3.78 -15.12 -2.21
CA ILE A 59 3.74 -13.68 -1.88
C ILE A 59 4.04 -12.85 -3.14
N LYS A 60 5.10 -13.20 -3.86
CA LYS A 60 5.49 -12.51 -5.11
C LYS A 60 4.36 -12.54 -6.12
N ARG A 61 3.75 -13.71 -6.31
CA ARG A 61 2.63 -13.90 -7.20
C ARG A 61 1.43 -13.03 -6.79
N PHE A 62 1.09 -12.99 -5.51
CA PHE A 62 -0.01 -12.16 -5.00
C PHE A 62 0.21 -10.66 -5.26
N VAL A 63 1.44 -10.17 -5.11
CA VAL A 63 1.79 -8.77 -5.43
C VAL A 63 1.58 -8.50 -6.92
N ILE A 64 2.13 -9.35 -7.79
CA ILE A 64 2.06 -9.20 -9.25
C ILE A 64 0.60 -9.30 -9.73
N GLU A 65 -0.16 -10.29 -9.26
CA GLU A 65 -1.58 -10.45 -9.58
C GLU A 65 -2.40 -9.25 -9.12
N THR A 66 -2.10 -8.66 -7.96
CA THR A 66 -2.79 -7.45 -7.49
C THR A 66 -2.58 -6.28 -8.46
N VAL A 67 -1.35 -6.08 -8.95
CA VAL A 67 -1.08 -4.99 -9.91
C VAL A 67 -1.66 -5.30 -11.28
N PHE A 68 -1.59 -6.56 -11.73
CA PHE A 68 -2.19 -7.01 -12.97
C PHE A 68 -3.70 -6.76 -12.99
N ASP A 69 -4.40 -7.19 -11.95
CA ASP A 69 -5.86 -7.01 -11.82
C ASP A 69 -6.22 -5.52 -11.73
N ALA A 70 -5.35 -4.68 -11.14
CA ALA A 70 -5.56 -3.24 -11.05
C ALA A 70 -5.44 -2.51 -12.41
N GLY A 71 -4.56 -2.98 -13.30
CA GLY A 71 -4.36 -2.40 -14.63
C GLY A 71 -4.13 -0.89 -14.62
N GLY A 72 -4.84 -0.16 -15.49
CA GLY A 72 -4.79 1.31 -15.57
C GLY A 72 -5.62 2.05 -14.51
N MET A 73 -6.45 1.35 -13.72
CA MET A 73 -7.38 1.97 -12.77
C MET A 73 -6.74 2.88 -11.71
N PRO A 74 -5.59 2.53 -11.10
CA PRO A 74 -4.94 3.38 -10.11
C PRO A 74 -4.06 4.47 -10.74
N CYS A 75 -4.25 4.83 -12.01
CA CYS A 75 -3.47 5.84 -12.73
C CYS A 75 -1.95 5.58 -12.60
N PRO A 76 -1.41 4.46 -13.11
CA PRO A 76 0.03 4.21 -13.12
C PRO A 76 0.79 5.34 -13.84
N PRO A 77 2.08 5.57 -13.52
CA PRO A 77 2.91 4.68 -12.72
C PRO A 77 2.65 4.77 -11.22
N ILE A 78 2.57 3.61 -10.57
CA ILE A 78 2.16 3.45 -9.16
C ILE A 78 3.34 3.28 -8.22
N ILE A 79 3.10 3.42 -6.92
CA ILE A 79 3.99 2.94 -5.86
C ILE A 79 3.26 1.80 -5.14
N VAL A 80 3.92 0.67 -4.96
CA VAL A 80 3.31 -0.52 -4.35
C VAL A 80 3.89 -0.69 -2.94
N GLY A 81 3.05 -0.54 -1.92
CA GLY A 81 3.39 -0.90 -0.56
C GLY A 81 2.93 -2.33 -0.26
N VAL A 82 3.81 -3.15 0.31
CA VAL A 82 3.52 -4.55 0.67
C VAL A 82 3.76 -4.74 2.17
N GLY A 83 2.79 -5.36 2.84
CA GLY A 83 2.88 -5.72 4.25
C GLY A 83 2.78 -7.24 4.39
N ILE A 84 3.78 -7.87 5.02
CA ILE A 84 3.84 -9.33 5.17
C ILE A 84 3.91 -9.69 6.66
N GLY A 85 3.02 -10.58 7.09
CA GLY A 85 2.94 -11.04 8.47
C GLY A 85 2.10 -10.13 9.38
N GLY A 86 2.31 -10.22 10.69
CA GLY A 86 1.45 -9.58 11.68
C GLY A 86 0.06 -10.24 11.81
N SER A 87 -0.94 -9.42 12.13
CA SER A 87 -2.36 -9.74 12.10
C SER A 87 -3.02 -9.24 10.80
N PHE A 88 -4.30 -9.58 10.59
CA PHE A 88 -5.11 -9.08 9.48
C PHE A 88 -5.01 -7.55 9.32
N ASP A 89 -5.21 -6.80 10.40
CA ASP A 89 -5.18 -5.34 10.38
C ASP A 89 -3.75 -4.78 10.30
N LEU A 90 -2.77 -5.43 10.95
CA LEU A 90 -1.39 -4.97 10.95
C LEU A 90 -0.75 -5.09 9.56
N ALA A 91 -1.00 -6.16 8.80
CA ALA A 91 -0.49 -6.29 7.44
C ALA A 91 -0.91 -5.11 6.56
N SER A 92 -2.18 -4.70 6.65
CA SER A 92 -2.72 -3.53 5.94
C SER A 92 -2.04 -2.22 6.37
N ARG A 93 -1.74 -2.07 7.66
CA ARG A 93 -1.01 -0.89 8.17
C ARG A 93 0.44 -0.89 7.72
N LEU A 94 1.10 -2.05 7.70
CA LEU A 94 2.48 -2.21 7.22
C LEU A 94 2.59 -1.85 5.73
N SER A 95 1.66 -2.31 4.89
CA SER A 95 1.63 -2.00 3.46
C SER A 95 1.42 -0.51 3.20
N LYS A 96 0.49 0.14 3.92
CA LYS A 96 0.29 1.60 3.85
C LYS A 96 1.54 2.37 4.26
N LYS A 97 2.21 1.96 5.34
CA LYS A 97 3.49 2.57 5.77
C LYS A 97 4.61 2.35 4.74
N ALA A 98 4.66 1.18 4.09
CA ALA A 98 5.67 0.88 3.08
C ALA A 98 5.55 1.83 1.88
N ALA A 99 4.33 2.17 1.44
CA ALA A 99 4.09 3.13 0.36
C ALA A 99 4.54 4.58 0.69
N LEU A 100 4.87 4.88 1.95
CA LEU A 100 5.39 6.18 2.37
C LEU A 100 6.91 6.30 2.31
N ARG A 101 7.64 5.20 2.04
CA ARG A 101 9.10 5.20 1.94
C ARG A 101 9.61 6.06 0.76
N PRO A 102 10.89 6.48 0.79
CA PRO A 102 11.58 7.10 -0.35
C PRO A 102 11.64 6.15 -1.55
N LEU A 103 11.44 6.68 -2.77
CA LEU A 103 11.32 5.87 -3.99
C LEU A 103 12.62 5.17 -4.41
N ASP A 104 13.75 5.76 -4.02
CA ASP A 104 15.11 5.35 -4.34
C ASP A 104 15.67 4.30 -3.36
N GLU A 105 14.87 3.89 -2.37
CA GLU A 105 15.27 2.92 -1.35
C GLU A 105 14.54 1.58 -1.52
N MET A 106 15.06 0.73 -2.43
CA MET A 106 14.63 -0.65 -2.60
C MET A 106 15.77 -1.63 -2.31
N ASN A 107 15.49 -2.68 -1.55
CA ASN A 107 16.38 -3.85 -1.42
C ASN A 107 16.23 -4.81 -2.61
N ASP A 108 17.05 -5.86 -2.68
CA ASP A 108 17.06 -6.80 -3.81
C ASP A 108 15.69 -7.46 -4.06
N PHE A 109 14.97 -7.82 -3.00
CA PHE A 109 13.64 -8.43 -3.13
C PHE A 109 12.58 -7.42 -3.61
N GLU A 110 12.64 -6.19 -3.12
CA GLU A 110 11.80 -5.08 -3.56
C GLU A 110 12.05 -4.73 -5.03
N GLN A 111 13.31 -4.71 -5.46
CA GLN A 111 13.70 -4.49 -6.85
C GLN A 111 13.20 -5.64 -7.74
N GLU A 112 13.37 -6.88 -7.32
CA GLU A 112 12.86 -8.06 -8.05
C GLU A 112 11.34 -7.99 -8.26
N LEU A 113 10.59 -7.53 -7.26
CA LEU A 113 9.15 -7.31 -7.38
C LEU A 113 8.82 -6.15 -8.32
N CYS A 114 9.55 -5.04 -8.23
CA CYS A 114 9.34 -3.86 -9.08
C CYS A 114 9.59 -4.19 -10.55
N ASP A 115 10.67 -4.90 -10.85
CA ASP A 115 10.99 -5.38 -12.19
C ASP A 115 9.92 -6.32 -12.71
N ALA A 116 9.50 -7.30 -11.90
CA ALA A 116 8.43 -8.23 -12.28
C ALA A 116 7.11 -7.50 -12.59
N VAL A 117 6.73 -6.51 -11.78
CA VAL A 117 5.55 -5.66 -12.04
C VAL A 117 5.71 -4.89 -13.35
N ASN A 118 6.88 -4.32 -13.60
CA ASN A 118 7.13 -3.56 -14.83
C ASN A 118 7.12 -4.45 -16.08
N THR A 119 7.51 -5.73 -15.97
CA THR A 119 7.40 -6.69 -17.10
C THR A 119 5.97 -6.98 -17.54
N LEU A 120 4.96 -6.64 -16.73
CA LEU A 120 3.54 -6.76 -17.13
C LEU A 120 3.17 -5.86 -18.32
N GLY A 121 3.96 -4.82 -18.60
CA GLY A 121 3.75 -3.93 -19.75
C GLY A 121 2.48 -3.09 -19.68
N ILE A 122 1.89 -2.91 -18.49
CA ILE A 122 0.67 -2.10 -18.28
C ILE A 122 0.95 -0.63 -18.62
N GLY A 123 2.09 -0.11 -18.18
CA GLY A 123 2.59 1.22 -18.50
C GLY A 123 1.76 2.37 -17.91
N ALA A 124 2.15 3.60 -18.23
CA ALA A 124 1.51 4.79 -17.72
C ALA A 124 0.03 4.86 -18.13
N MET A 125 -0.85 5.13 -17.17
CA MET A 125 -2.31 5.14 -17.31
C MET A 125 -2.93 3.83 -17.84
N GLY A 126 -2.18 2.73 -17.92
CA GLY A 126 -2.63 1.48 -18.54
C GLY A 126 -2.60 1.50 -20.06
N LEU A 127 -1.81 2.38 -20.68
CA LEU A 127 -1.72 2.56 -22.13
C LEU A 127 -0.60 1.73 -22.79
N GLY A 128 0.07 0.88 -22.03
CA GLY A 128 1.25 0.14 -22.47
C GLY A 128 2.56 0.86 -22.15
N GLY A 129 3.64 0.10 -22.03
CA GLY A 129 5.01 0.61 -21.85
C GLY A 129 5.74 0.01 -20.65
N ASP A 130 6.97 0.48 -20.43
CA ASP A 130 7.93 -0.18 -19.54
C ASP A 130 7.78 0.19 -18.05
N THR A 131 7.00 1.23 -17.75
CA THR A 131 6.89 1.77 -16.38
C THR A 131 5.45 1.69 -15.89
N THR A 132 5.16 0.61 -15.18
CA THR A 132 3.91 0.39 -14.44
C THR A 132 4.05 0.84 -12.99
N ALA A 133 5.16 0.53 -12.34
CA ALA A 133 5.48 0.92 -10.97
C ALA A 133 6.80 1.70 -10.90
N LEU A 134 6.82 2.75 -10.09
CA LEU A 134 8.02 3.51 -9.76
C LEU A 134 8.83 2.84 -8.65
N ALA A 135 8.14 2.21 -7.70
CA ALA A 135 8.76 1.51 -6.59
C ALA A 135 7.83 0.45 -6.01
N VAL A 136 8.43 -0.60 -5.44
CA VAL A 136 7.76 -1.57 -4.57
C VAL A 136 8.50 -1.56 -3.24
N HIS A 137 7.80 -1.37 -2.13
CA HIS A 137 8.38 -1.41 -0.79
C HIS A 137 7.68 -2.45 0.06
N VAL A 138 8.44 -3.19 0.85
CA VAL A 138 7.98 -4.29 1.69
C VAL A 138 8.32 -3.98 3.14
N ASN A 139 7.30 -4.03 3.99
CA ASN A 139 7.46 -4.04 5.44
C ASN A 139 6.98 -5.39 6.00
N THR A 140 7.70 -5.94 6.97
CA THR A 140 7.39 -7.24 7.56
C THR A 140 7.15 -7.16 9.06
N ALA A 141 6.41 -8.13 9.59
CA ALA A 141 6.32 -8.40 11.02
C ALA A 141 6.19 -9.92 11.23
N HIS A 142 6.60 -10.41 12.40
CA HIS A 142 6.30 -11.79 12.77
C HIS A 142 4.78 -12.03 12.82
N CYS A 143 4.35 -13.22 12.42
CA CYS A 143 2.95 -13.65 12.48
C CYS A 143 2.83 -14.98 13.23
N HIS A 144 1.60 -15.33 13.62
CA HIS A 144 1.32 -16.62 14.22
C HIS A 144 1.68 -17.76 13.27
N THR A 145 2.22 -18.87 13.78
CA THR A 145 2.71 -20.01 12.97
C THR A 145 1.65 -20.59 12.00
N ALA A 146 0.37 -20.43 12.32
CA ALA A 146 -0.75 -20.89 11.50
C ALA A 146 -1.27 -19.86 10.47
N SER A 147 -0.62 -18.70 10.30
CA SER A 147 -1.12 -17.62 9.44
C SER A 147 -0.01 -16.89 8.71
N LEU A 148 -0.28 -16.47 7.47
CA LEU A 148 0.58 -15.58 6.70
C LEU A 148 -0.27 -14.46 6.07
N PRO A 149 -0.59 -13.39 6.83
CA PRO A 149 -1.28 -12.23 6.27
C PRO A 149 -0.39 -11.50 5.27
N VAL A 150 -0.93 -11.11 4.12
CA VAL A 150 -0.24 -10.31 3.12
C VAL A 150 -1.18 -9.23 2.61
N ALA A 151 -0.73 -7.98 2.62
CA ALA A 151 -1.49 -6.84 2.11
C ALA A 151 -0.68 -6.08 1.07
N VAL A 152 -1.34 -5.67 0.00
CA VAL A 152 -0.80 -4.81 -1.06
C VAL A 152 -1.59 -3.52 -1.06
N ASN A 153 -0.94 -2.41 -0.74
CA ASN A 153 -1.48 -1.07 -0.87
C ASN A 153 -0.96 -0.42 -2.15
N ILE A 154 -1.86 0.00 -3.01
CA ILE A 154 -1.51 0.69 -4.26
C ILE A 154 -1.58 2.19 -4.02
N GLN A 155 -0.52 2.92 -4.35
CA GLN A 155 -0.51 4.38 -4.38
C GLN A 155 -0.43 4.87 -5.83
N CYS A 156 -1.38 5.73 -6.20
CA CYS A 156 -1.48 6.24 -7.57
C CYS A 156 -0.45 7.34 -7.86
N TRP A 157 -0.38 7.75 -9.12
CA TRP A 157 0.34 8.93 -9.58
C TRP A 157 0.09 10.20 -8.74
N ALA A 158 -1.14 10.39 -8.25
CA ALA A 158 -1.48 11.49 -7.34
C ALA A 158 -0.91 11.23 -5.93
N ASN A 159 0.42 11.19 -5.83
CA ASN A 159 1.16 10.84 -4.62
C ASN A 159 1.15 11.96 -3.57
N ARG A 160 -0.02 12.23 -3.00
CA ARG A 160 -0.25 13.28 -2.01
C ARG A 160 0.16 12.77 -0.64
N ARG A 161 1.26 13.30 -0.10
CA ARG A 161 1.74 13.02 1.26
C ARG A 161 2.54 14.21 1.80
N ALA A 162 2.58 14.35 3.13
CA ALA A 162 3.44 15.28 3.83
C ALA A 162 4.01 14.62 5.08
N HIS A 163 5.25 14.95 5.44
CA HIS A 163 5.92 14.48 6.64
C HIS A 163 6.53 15.67 7.37
N LYS A 164 6.39 15.70 8.69
CA LYS A 164 7.10 16.64 9.54
C LYS A 164 7.55 15.97 10.83
N LYS A 165 8.83 16.13 11.14
CA LYS A 165 9.42 15.77 12.42
C LYS A 165 9.54 17.02 13.30
N PHE A 166 9.18 16.85 14.57
CA PHE A 166 9.30 17.83 15.65
C PHE A 166 10.29 17.23 16.65
N VAL A 167 11.35 17.98 16.94
CA VAL A 167 12.43 17.63 17.88
C VAL A 167 12.37 18.55 19.10
#